data_AF-A0A432IW49-F1
#
_entry.id   AF-A0A432IW49-F1
#
_cell.length_a   1.000
_cell.length_b   1.000
_cell.length_c   1.000
_cell.angle_alpha   90.00
_cell.angle_beta   90.00
_cell.angle_gamma   90.00
#
_symmetry.space_group_name_H-M   'P 1'
#
loop_
_entity.id
_entity.type
_entity.pdbx_description
1 polymer ?
#
loop_
_entity_poly.entity_id
_entity_poly.type
_entity_poly.pdbx_seq_one_letter_code
_entity_poly.pdbx_strand_id
1 'polypeptide(L)'
;MQKHKHPELFIKQFKGIFKKIITVKIPDEINSCKPQQLKQIANRSGIKCDVAPSIESAIKLLSNKKPKVITSFGSLYLIGKILSLN
;
A
#
# COMPACT_ATOMS: atom_id res chain seq x y z
N MET A 1 3.19 5.47 2.14
CA MET A 1 3.74 6.74 1.61
C MET A 1 3.66 7.83 2.66
N GLN A 2 4.52 8.85 2.59
CA GLN A 2 4.52 9.98 3.51
C GLN A 2 3.45 11.02 3.18
N LYS A 3 2.98 11.77 4.19
CA LYS A 3 1.86 12.74 4.10
C LYS A 3 2.06 13.84 3.07
N HIS A 4 3.28 14.36 2.94
CA HIS A 4 3.62 15.50 2.07
C HIS A 4 3.89 15.11 0.61
N LYS A 5 3.56 13.88 0.19
CA LYS A 5 3.82 13.36 -1.17
C LYS A 5 2.57 13.28 -2.04
N HIS A 6 1.61 14.18 -1.84
CA HIS A 6 0.35 14.26 -2.61
C HIS A 6 -0.32 12.90 -2.87
N PRO A 7 -0.73 12.17 -1.80
CA PRO A 7 -1.19 10.79 -1.90
C PRO A 7 -2.37 10.59 -2.86
N GLU A 8 -3.25 11.59 -2.97
CA GLU A 8 -4.39 11.56 -3.88
C GLU A 8 -4.00 11.59 -5.35
N LEU A 9 -3.13 12.53 -5.74
CA LEU A 9 -2.62 12.62 -7.11
C LEU A 9 -1.82 11.38 -7.50
N PHE A 10 -1.01 10.86 -6.57
CA PHE A 10 -0.19 9.68 -6.79
C PHE A 10 -1.04 8.41 -6.98
N ILE A 11 -1.98 8.13 -6.06
CA ILE A 11 -2.81 6.91 -6.13
C ILE A 11 -3.72 6.94 -7.37
N LYS A 12 -4.21 8.12 -7.77
CA LYS A 12 -5.06 8.28 -8.96
C LYS A 12 -4.39 7.80 -10.25
N GLN A 13 -3.05 7.89 -10.36
CA GLN A 13 -2.32 7.44 -11.55
C GLN A 13 -2.44 5.92 -11.78
N PHE A 14 -2.82 5.15 -10.76
CA PHE A 14 -2.91 3.70 -10.85
C PHE A 14 -4.33 3.18 -11.14
N LYS A 15 -5.27 4.07 -11.47
CA LYS A 15 -6.64 3.67 -11.84
C LYS A 15 -6.58 2.72 -13.05
N GLY A 16 -7.19 1.55 -12.91
CA GLY A 16 -7.20 0.51 -13.96
C GLY A 16 -5.94 -0.37 -14.01
N ILE A 17 -4.88 -0.05 -13.25
CA ILE A 17 -3.64 -0.84 -13.21
C ILE A 17 -3.75 -1.92 -12.13
N PHE A 18 -3.97 -1.52 -10.88
CA PHE A 18 -4.04 -2.47 -9.76
C PHE A 18 -5.44 -3.03 -9.58
N LYS A 19 -5.56 -4.37 -9.60
CA LYS A 19 -6.81 -5.07 -9.22
C LYS A 19 -7.15 -4.89 -7.74
N LYS A 20 -6.13 -4.78 -6.88
CA LYS A 20 -6.25 -4.63 -5.44
C LYS A 20 -5.01 -3.95 -4.85
N ILE A 21 -5.21 -3.04 -3.90
CA ILE A 21 -4.15 -2.46 -3.06
C ILE A 21 -4.39 -2.88 -1.61
N ILE A 22 -3.31 -3.14 -0.87
CA ILE A 22 -3.33 -3.23 0.59
C ILE A 22 -2.51 -2.07 1.15
N THR A 23 -3.08 -1.28 2.05
CA THR A 23 -2.36 -0.20 2.72
C THR A 23 -1.88 -0.66 4.10
N VAL A 24 -0.63 -0.30 4.42
CA VAL A 24 0.03 -0.58 5.69
C VAL A 24 0.64 0.70 6.24
N LYS A 25 0.80 0.77 7.56
CA LYS A 25 1.61 1.81 8.19
C LYS A 25 3.08 1.46 7.99
N ILE A 26 3.90 2.46 7.67
CA ILE A 26 5.35 2.27 7.61
C ILE A 26 5.85 2.22 9.07
N PRO A 27 6.50 1.13 9.52
CA PRO A 27 7.07 1.04 10.86
C PRO A 27 8.08 2.16 11.10
N ASP A 28 8.06 2.73 12.31
CA ASP A 28 8.98 3.78 12.78
C ASP A 28 8.97 5.10 11.98
N GLU A 29 8.00 5.30 11.09
CA GLU A 29 7.91 6.49 10.24
C GLU A 29 6.72 7.37 10.65
N ILE A 30 7.00 8.44 11.40
CA ILE A 30 6.03 9.39 11.96
C ILE A 30 5.24 10.10 10.85
N ASN A 31 5.89 10.37 9.72
CA ASN A 31 5.27 11.06 8.59
C ASN A 31 4.50 10.13 7.66
N SER A 32 4.34 8.85 8.00
CA SER A 32 3.50 7.92 7.24
C SER A 32 2.04 8.37 7.24
N CYS A 33 1.39 8.29 6.07
CA CYS A 33 -0.06 8.41 5.99
C CYS A 33 -0.74 7.31 6.84
N LYS A 34 -1.92 7.62 7.39
CA LYS A 34 -2.77 6.60 8.01
C LYS A 34 -3.27 5.63 6.93
N PRO A 35 -3.18 4.31 7.12
CA PRO A 35 -3.63 3.33 6.12
C PRO A 35 -5.09 3.52 5.69
N GLN A 36 -5.96 3.86 6.63
CA GLN A 36 -7.39 4.13 6.38
C GLN A 36 -7.60 5.32 5.44
N GLN A 37 -6.78 6.38 5.56
CA GLN A 37 -6.84 7.54 4.67
C GLN A 37 -6.45 7.14 3.24
N LEU A 38 -5.39 6.35 3.09
CA LEU A 38 -4.97 5.83 1.78
C LEU A 38 -6.03 4.90 1.17
N LYS A 39 -6.71 4.09 2.00
CA LYS A 39 -7.85 3.26 1.57
C LYS A 39 -8.98 4.11 1.00
N GLN A 40 -9.36 5.19 1.69
CA GLN A 40 -10.41 6.10 1.21
C GLN A 40 -10.02 6.76 -0.12
N ILE A 41 -8.75 7.15 -0.29
CA ILE A 41 -8.25 7.74 -1.54
C ILE A 41 -8.28 6.73 -2.69
N ALA A 42 -7.82 5.50 -2.44
CA ALA A 42 -7.82 4.44 -3.45
C ALA A 42 -9.25 4.05 -3.87
N ASN A 43 -10.17 3.92 -2.90
CA ASN A 43 -11.57 3.63 -3.18
C ASN A 43 -12.23 4.76 -3.99
N ARG A 44 -11.96 6.04 -3.67
CA ARG A 44 -12.41 7.19 -4.48
C ARG A 44 -11.84 7.17 -5.91
N SER A 45 -10.66 6.58 -6.08
CA SER A 45 -10.03 6.38 -7.39
C SER A 45 -10.53 5.14 -8.14
N GLY A 46 -11.48 4.40 -7.58
CA GLY A 46 -12.04 3.18 -8.17
C GLY A 46 -11.14 1.94 -8.01
N ILE A 47 -10.17 1.98 -7.09
CA ILE A 47 -9.24 0.87 -6.85
C ILE A 47 -9.64 0.16 -5.56
N LYS A 48 -9.91 -1.15 -5.63
CA LYS A 48 -10.24 -1.95 -4.45
C LYS A 48 -9.09 -1.90 -3.45
N CYS A 49 -9.36 -1.40 -2.24
CA CYS A 49 -8.32 -1.22 -1.24
C CYS A 49 -8.72 -1.76 0.14
N ASP A 50 -7.83 -2.53 0.75
CA ASP A 50 -7.94 -3.00 2.14
C ASP A 50 -6.81 -2.45 3.00
N VAL A 51 -6.96 -2.55 4.32
CA VAL A 51 -5.94 -2.16 5.31
C VAL A 51 -5.44 -3.42 5.99
N ALA A 52 -4.13 -3.49 6.24
CA ALA A 52 -3.53 -4.54 7.06
C ALA A 52 -2.79 -3.93 8.27
N PRO A 53 -2.74 -4.63 9.41
CA PRO A 53 -2.07 -4.14 10.61
C PRO A 53 -0.54 -4.17 10.49
N SER A 54 0.02 -5.08 9.66
CA SER A 54 1.46 -5.21 9.43
C SER A 54 1.78 -5.57 7.97
N ILE A 55 3.06 -5.52 7.62
CA ILE A 55 3.57 -5.92 6.31
C ILE A 55 3.29 -7.41 6.06
N GLU A 56 3.54 -8.27 7.06
CA GLU A 56 3.30 -9.72 6.98
C GLU A 56 1.82 -10.02 6.79
N SER A 57 0.93 -9.34 7.52
CA SER A 57 -0.52 -9.48 7.31
C SER A 57 -0.94 -9.03 5.91
N ALA A 58 -0.32 -7.97 5.36
CA ALA A 58 -0.61 -7.53 4.00
C ALA A 58 -0.21 -8.57 2.94
N ILE A 59 0.98 -9.16 3.09
CA ILE A 59 1.44 -10.23 2.20
C ILE A 59 0.50 -11.43 2.31
N LYS A 60 0.14 -11.87 3.52
CA LYS A 60 -0.82 -12.97 3.72
C LYS A 60 -2.19 -12.69 3.06
N LEU A 61 -2.70 -11.46 3.14
CA LEU A 61 -3.95 -11.05 2.47
C LEU A 61 -3.86 -11.03 0.93
N LEU A 62 -2.65 -10.89 0.38
CA LEU A 62 -2.41 -10.95 -1.07
C LEU A 62 -2.09 -12.37 -1.55
N SER A 63 -1.60 -13.25 -0.68
CA SER A 63 -1.20 -14.61 -1.03
C SER A 63 -2.40 -15.51 -1.39
N ASN A 64 -2.31 -16.20 -2.52
CA ASN A 64 -3.14 -17.35 -2.85
C ASN A 64 -2.43 -18.21 -3.92
N LYS A 65 -3.00 -19.36 -4.28
CA LYS A 65 -2.42 -20.30 -5.24
C LYS A 65 -2.44 -19.84 -6.71
N LYS A 66 -2.99 -18.66 -7.03
CA LYS A 66 -3.08 -18.17 -8.42
C LYS A 66 -1.85 -17.33 -8.78
N PRO A 67 -1.28 -17.49 -9.99
CA PRO A 67 -0.22 -16.62 -10.49
C PRO A 67 -0.62 -15.15 -10.42
N LYS A 68 0.30 -14.32 -9.94
CA LYS A 68 0.11 -12.87 -9.83
C LYS A 68 1.44 -12.15 -9.70
N VAL A 69 1.44 -10.87 -10.07
CA VAL A 69 2.52 -9.94 -9.76
C VAL A 69 2.10 -9.13 -8.54
N ILE A 70 2.96 -9.09 -7.51
CA ILE A 70 2.79 -8.24 -6.34
C ILE A 70 3.82 -7.12 -6.43
N THR A 71 3.37 -5.88 -6.31
CA THR A 71 4.23 -4.70 -6.31
C THR A 71 4.14 -4.01 -4.97
N SER A 72 5.31 -3.82 -4.33
CA SER A 72 5.46 -2.95 -3.18
C SER A 72 5.88 -1.57 -3.66
N PHE A 73 5.17 -0.51 -3.25
CA PHE A 73 5.43 0.85 -3.76
C PHE A 73 5.07 1.96 -2.78
N GLY A 74 5.42 3.20 -3.15
CA GLY A 74 4.95 4.43 -2.51
C GLY A 74 5.85 5.00 -1.42
N SER A 75 6.90 4.30 -0.97
CA SER A 75 7.92 4.89 -0.08
C SER A 75 9.18 4.04 -0.04
N LEU A 76 10.36 4.66 -0.14
CA LEU A 76 11.64 3.97 0.04
C LEU A 76 11.75 3.30 1.42
N TYR A 77 11.27 3.95 2.49
CA TYR A 77 11.26 3.37 3.84
C TYR A 77 10.40 2.11 3.94
N LEU A 78 9.24 2.09 3.27
CA LEU A 78 8.41 0.89 3.20
C LEU A 78 9.15 -0.24 2.49
N ILE A 79 9.78 0.04 1.35
CA ILE A 79 10.53 -0.96 0.61
C ILE A 79 11.70 -1.49 1.44
N GLY A 80 12.44 -0.62 2.14
CA GLY A 80 13.52 -1.03 3.04
C GLY A 80 13.04 -1.99 4.14
N LYS A 81 11.90 -1.67 4.78
CA LYS A 81 11.30 -2.54 5.80
C LYS A 81 10.79 -3.88 5.25
N ILE A 82 10.30 -3.91 4.01
CA ILE A 82 9.91 -5.17 3.33
C ILE A 82 11.16 -6.00 3.02
N LEU A 83 12.21 -5.37 2.53
CA LEU A 83 13.45 -6.05 2.17
C LEU A 83 14.10 -6.69 3.40
N SER A 84 14.10 -6.02 4.55
CA SER A 84 14.67 -6.53 5.80
C SER A 84 13.93 -7.73 6.42
N LEU A 85 12.77 -8.14 5.86
CA LEU A 85 12.04 -9.34 6.28
C LEU A 85 12.46 -10.59 5.52
N ASN A 86 13.38 -10.48 4.55
CA ASN A 86 14.01 -11.61 3.84
C ASN A 86 15.37 -11.92 4.44
#